data_AF-A0A6P0IY23-F1
#
_entry.id   AF-A0A6P0IY23-F1
#
_cell.length_a   1.000
_cell.length_b   1.000
_cell.length_c   1.000
_cell.angle_alpha   90.00
_cell.angle_beta   90.00
_cell.angle_gamma   90.00
#
_symmetry.space_group_name_H-M   'P 1'
#
loop_
_entity.id
_entity.type
_entity.pdbx_description
1 polymer ?
#
loop_
_entity_poly.entity_id
_entity_poly.type
_entity_poly.pdbx_seq_one_letter_code
_entity_poly.pdbx_strand_id
1 'polypeptide(L)'
;MISNYKLLVLPYFLKTQLDVFSRENLQDLDETLTRLRSNRPENVEEILINWFKGRLTIRDKLIEFEEIYRAELGKVPPSEPIQRDRLENWLQEVHQPVKDKLNSKGNGEKGTGNRK
;
A
#
# COMPACT_ATOMS: atom_id res chain seq x y z
N MET A 1 -12.56 -5.47 -11.80
CA MET A 1 -12.36 -4.00 -11.80
C MET A 1 -11.99 -3.58 -10.38
N ILE A 2 -11.01 -2.68 -10.18
CA ILE A 2 -10.76 -2.11 -8.85
C ILE A 2 -11.87 -1.08 -8.57
N SER A 3 -12.69 -1.36 -7.57
CA SER A 3 -13.64 -0.42 -6.97
C SER A 3 -12.99 0.33 -5.81
N ASN A 4 -13.50 1.51 -5.43
CA ASN A 4 -12.97 2.31 -4.31
C ASN A 4 -12.84 1.48 -3.02
N TYR A 5 -13.75 0.53 -2.79
CA TYR A 5 -13.68 -0.41 -1.66
C TYR A 5 -12.41 -1.27 -1.60
N LYS A 6 -11.79 -1.60 -2.75
CA LYS A 6 -10.54 -2.37 -2.80
C LYS A 6 -9.33 -1.54 -2.39
N LEU A 7 -9.42 -0.21 -2.44
CA LEU A 7 -8.39 0.66 -1.90
C LEU A 7 -8.41 0.67 -0.37
N LEU A 8 -9.54 0.38 0.28
CA LEU A 8 -9.63 0.38 1.74
C LEU A 8 -8.78 -0.72 2.40
N VAL A 9 -8.47 -1.79 1.66
CA VAL A 9 -7.55 -2.84 2.14
C VAL A 9 -6.09 -2.58 1.75
N LEU A 10 -5.81 -1.53 0.98
CA LEU A 10 -4.47 -1.22 0.49
C LEU A 10 -3.44 -1.02 1.62
N PRO A 11 -3.74 -0.33 2.74
CA PRO A 11 -2.80 -0.24 3.85
C PRO A 11 -2.39 -1.60 4.40
N TYR A 12 -3.32 -2.55 4.45
CA TYR A 12 -3.04 -3.92 4.88
C TYR A 12 -2.27 -4.70 3.83
N PHE A 13 -2.67 -4.60 2.57
CA PHE A 13 -1.97 -5.21 1.45
C PHE A 13 -0.49 -4.78 1.40
N LEU A 14 -0.21 -3.49 1.58
CA LEU A 14 1.15 -2.94 1.64
C LEU A 14 1.91 -3.30 2.91
N LYS A 15 1.25 -3.80 3.96
CA LYS A 15 1.95 -4.33 5.14
C LYS A 15 2.31 -5.80 4.98
N THR A 16 1.49 -6.58 4.27
CA THR A 16 1.61 -8.04 4.24
C THR A 16 2.08 -8.62 2.90
N GLN A 17 1.99 -7.87 1.80
CA GLN A 17 2.24 -8.35 0.43
C GLN A 17 3.26 -7.48 -0.33
N LEU A 18 4.20 -6.83 0.37
CA LEU A 18 5.22 -5.98 -0.26
C LEU A 18 6.11 -6.70 -1.27
N ASP A 19 6.25 -8.02 -1.14
CA ASP A 19 7.07 -8.83 -2.05
C ASP A 19 6.46 -8.96 -3.45
N VAL A 20 5.17 -8.63 -3.61
CA VAL A 20 4.52 -8.55 -4.93
C VAL A 20 5.05 -7.36 -5.75
N PHE A 21 5.64 -6.36 -5.09
CA PHE A 21 6.13 -5.15 -5.74
C PHE A 21 7.61 -5.27 -6.09
N SER A 22 7.94 -5.00 -7.35
CA SER A 22 9.33 -4.72 -7.73
C SER A 22 9.80 -3.42 -7.07
N ARG A 23 11.12 -3.22 -6.97
CA ARG A 23 11.68 -1.97 -6.46
C ARG A 23 11.20 -0.76 -7.28
N GLU A 24 11.15 -0.88 -8.59
CA GLU A 24 10.64 0.17 -9.49
C GLU A 24 9.17 0.50 -9.21
N ASN A 25 8.34 -0.52 -8.97
CA ASN A 25 6.95 -0.31 -8.58
C ASN A 25 6.83 0.42 -7.24
N LEU A 26 7.68 0.09 -6.27
CA LEU A 26 7.70 0.79 -4.98
C LEU A 26 8.16 2.24 -5.11
N GLN A 27 9.15 2.52 -5.95
CA GLN A 27 9.63 3.88 -6.21
C GLN A 27 8.54 4.74 -6.89
N ASP A 28 7.89 4.19 -7.92
CA ASP A 28 6.81 4.90 -8.61
C ASP A 28 5.58 5.11 -7.70
N LEU A 29 5.29 4.14 -6.82
CA LEU A 29 4.25 4.30 -5.81
C LEU A 29 4.62 5.38 -4.78
N ASP A 30 5.87 5.41 -4.30
CA ASP A 30 6.36 6.44 -3.36
C ASP A 30 6.26 7.85 -3.94
N GLU A 31 6.63 8.03 -5.22
CA GLU A 31 6.46 9.29 -5.93
C GLU A 31 4.98 9.68 -6.07
N THR A 32 4.13 8.73 -6.44
CA THR A 32 2.69 8.94 -6.58
C THR A 32 2.08 9.38 -5.25
N LEU A 33 2.38 8.67 -4.15
CA LEU A 33 1.88 8.99 -2.81
C LEU A 33 2.39 10.35 -2.32
N THR A 34 3.65 10.70 -2.63
CA THR A 34 4.21 12.02 -2.31
C THR A 34 3.44 13.13 -3.02
N ARG A 35 3.17 12.99 -4.33
CA ARG A 35 2.37 13.97 -5.09
C ARG A 35 0.95 14.11 -4.55
N LEU A 36 0.31 12.99 -4.19
CA LEU A 36 -1.02 12.99 -3.59
C LEU A 36 -1.06 13.72 -2.25
N ARG A 37 -0.03 13.52 -1.40
CA ARG A 37 0.06 14.19 -0.11
C ARG A 37 0.31 15.70 -0.24
N SER A 38 1.14 16.12 -1.19
CA SER A 38 1.45 17.53 -1.43
C SER A 38 0.28 18.31 -2.05
N ASN A 39 -0.39 17.73 -3.04
CA ASN A 39 -1.42 18.44 -3.81
C ASN A 39 -2.85 18.21 -3.30
N ARG A 40 -3.09 17.16 -2.50
CA ARG A 40 -4.39 16.76 -1.95
C ARG A 40 -5.55 16.87 -2.97
N PRO A 41 -5.42 16.28 -4.17
CA PRO A 41 -6.44 16.40 -5.19
C PRO A 41 -7.74 15.70 -4.75
N GLU A 42 -8.89 16.14 -5.25
CA GLU A 42 -10.19 15.53 -4.90
C GLU A 42 -10.33 14.09 -5.44
N ASN A 43 -9.60 13.74 -6.48
CA ASN A 43 -9.68 12.46 -7.18
C ASN A 43 -8.56 11.46 -6.78
N VAL A 44 -8.13 11.47 -5.51
CA VAL A 44 -7.09 10.54 -4.99
C VAL A 44 -7.39 9.08 -5.35
N GLU A 45 -8.63 8.65 -5.13
CA GLU A 45 -9.05 7.26 -5.39
C GLU A 45 -8.86 6.89 -6.86
N GLU A 46 -9.21 7.79 -7.78
CA GLU A 46 -9.07 7.58 -9.21
C GLU A 46 -7.60 7.49 -9.64
N ILE A 47 -6.75 8.36 -9.10
CA ILE A 47 -5.30 8.33 -9.36
C ILE A 47 -4.71 6.98 -8.96
N LEU A 48 -5.08 6.47 -7.78
CA LEU A 48 -4.60 5.17 -7.30
C LEU A 48 -5.17 4.01 -8.09
N ILE A 49 -6.47 4.04 -8.44
CA ILE A 49 -7.08 3.03 -9.32
C ILE A 49 -6.34 2.97 -10.65
N ASN A 50 -6.04 4.13 -11.25
CA ASN A 50 -5.31 4.20 -12.52
C ASN A 50 -3.87 3.70 -12.37
N TRP A 51 -3.22 3.96 -11.23
CA TRP A 51 -1.90 3.41 -10.92
C TRP A 51 -1.88 1.88 -10.95
N PHE A 52 -2.89 1.22 -10.36
CA PHE A 52 -3.02 -0.24 -10.41
C PHE A 52 -3.46 -0.76 -11.78
N LYS A 53 -4.25 -0.01 -12.57
CA LYS A 53 -4.64 -0.43 -13.93
C LYS A 53 -3.43 -0.69 -14.82
N GLY A 54 -2.37 0.10 -14.67
CA GLY A 54 -1.11 -0.08 -15.41
C GLY A 54 -0.27 -1.27 -14.95
N ARG A 55 -0.63 -1.94 -13.84
CA ARG A 55 0.19 -2.95 -13.16
C ARG A 55 -0.62 -4.21 -12.87
N LEU A 56 -0.92 -4.96 -13.93
CA LEU A 56 -1.84 -6.11 -13.92
C LEU A 56 -1.54 -7.12 -12.81
N THR A 57 -0.28 -7.53 -12.61
CA THR A 57 0.09 -8.50 -11.57
C THR A 57 -0.24 -8.00 -10.15
N ILE A 58 0.07 -6.73 -9.85
CA ILE A 58 -0.20 -6.15 -8.54
C ILE A 58 -1.71 -5.97 -8.34
N ARG A 59 -2.40 -5.52 -9.39
CA ARG A 59 -3.86 -5.37 -9.41
C ARG A 59 -4.55 -6.68 -9.08
N ASP A 60 -4.16 -7.76 -9.74
CA ASP A 60 -4.80 -9.07 -9.57
C ASP A 60 -4.54 -9.62 -8.16
N LYS A 61 -3.34 -9.40 -7.62
CA LYS A 61 -3.00 -9.74 -6.23
C LYS A 61 -3.77 -8.92 -5.20
N LEU A 62 -4.02 -7.64 -5.45
CA LEU A 62 -4.86 -6.80 -4.59
C LEU A 62 -6.32 -7.29 -4.60
N ILE A 63 -6.84 -7.71 -5.76
CA ILE A 63 -8.19 -8.26 -5.87
C ILE A 63 -8.31 -9.56 -5.07
N GLU A 64 -7.39 -10.50 -5.28
CA GLU A 64 -7.33 -11.77 -4.55
C GLU A 64 -7.22 -11.53 -3.03
N PHE A 65 -6.36 -10.61 -2.61
CA PHE A 65 -6.21 -10.25 -1.20
C PHE A 65 -7.49 -9.69 -0.61
N GLU A 66 -8.22 -8.84 -1.34
CA GLU A 66 -9.48 -8.27 -0.86
C GLU A 66 -10.58 -9.33 -0.71
N GLU A 67 -10.64 -10.29 -1.63
CA GLU A 67 -11.57 -11.43 -1.55
C GLU A 67 -11.28 -12.31 -0.33
N ILE A 68 -10.01 -12.65 -0.11
CA ILE A 68 -9.55 -13.39 1.08
C ILE A 68 -9.85 -12.59 2.34
N TYR A 69 -9.56 -11.28 2.34
CA TYR A 69 -9.80 -10.41 3.48
C TYR A 69 -11.27 -10.39 3.88
N ARG A 70 -12.19 -10.31 2.91
CA ARG A 70 -13.63 -10.39 3.19
C ARG A 70 -14.07 -11.76 3.70
N ALA A 71 -13.56 -12.83 3.09
CA ALA A 71 -13.97 -14.19 3.41
C ALA A 71 -13.42 -14.67 4.76
N GLU A 72 -12.16 -14.36 5.07
CA GLU A 72 -11.43 -14.95 6.19
C GLU A 72 -11.07 -13.95 7.30
N LEU A 73 -10.89 -12.67 6.96
CA LEU A 73 -10.37 -11.64 7.88
C LEU A 73 -11.42 -10.60 8.31
N GLY A 74 -12.71 -10.81 8.00
CA GLY A 74 -13.85 -9.91 8.27
C GLY A 74 -14.10 -9.52 9.74
N LYS A 75 -13.13 -9.77 10.63
CA LYS A 75 -13.04 -9.28 12.01
C LYS A 75 -12.32 -7.94 12.12
N VAL A 76 -11.50 -7.57 11.14
CA VAL A 76 -10.88 -6.24 11.07
C VAL A 76 -11.73 -5.42 10.08
N PRO A 77 -12.26 -4.25 10.46
CA PRO A 77 -12.89 -3.38 9.49
C PRO A 77 -11.82 -2.91 8.49
N PRO A 78 -12.13 -2.88 7.19
CA PRO A 78 -11.24 -2.23 6.24
C PRO A 78 -10.99 -0.79 6.70
N SER A 79 -9.90 -0.17 6.25
CA SER A 79 -9.69 1.24 6.57
C SER A 79 -10.95 2.03 6.25
N GLU A 80 -11.30 2.98 7.12
CA GLU A 80 -12.48 3.81 6.90
C GLU A 80 -12.41 4.48 5.51
N PRO A 81 -13.56 4.80 4.89
CA PRO A 81 -13.60 5.47 3.60
C PRO A 81 -12.63 6.65 3.56
N ILE A 82 -11.98 6.87 2.42
CA ILE A 82 -10.99 7.93 2.22
C ILE A 82 -11.73 9.28 2.21
N GLN A 83 -12.05 9.79 3.39
CA GLN A 83 -12.68 11.10 3.60
C GLN A 83 -11.60 12.18 3.73
N ARG A 84 -11.93 13.43 3.38
CA ARG A 84 -10.96 14.54 3.35
C ARG A 84 -10.23 14.77 4.67
N ASP A 85 -10.94 14.61 5.78
CA ASP A 85 -10.43 14.75 7.15
C ASP A 85 -9.46 13.63 7.56
N ARG A 86 -9.52 12.47 6.88
CA ARG A 86 -8.68 11.30 7.15
C ARG A 86 -7.71 10.93 6.04
N LEU A 87 -7.80 11.61 4.90
CA LEU A 87 -6.97 11.36 3.72
C LEU A 87 -5.47 11.42 4.07
N GLU A 88 -5.05 12.37 4.90
CA GLU A 88 -3.66 12.49 5.33
C GLU A 88 -3.19 11.27 6.13
N ASN A 89 -4.00 10.81 7.09
CA ASN A 89 -3.70 9.62 7.89
C ASN A 89 -3.65 8.38 7.02
N TRP A 90 -4.62 8.20 6.13
CA TRP A 90 -4.66 7.07 5.22
C TRP A 90 -3.44 7.07 4.27
N LEU A 91 -3.08 8.22 3.70
CA LEU A 91 -1.87 8.36 2.88
C LEU A 91 -0.61 8.02 3.66
N GLN A 92 -0.53 8.40 4.94
CA GLN A 92 0.59 8.02 5.80
C GLN A 92 0.65 6.50 6.04
N GLU A 93 -0.49 5.84 6.26
CA GLU A 93 -0.55 4.39 6.46
C GLU A 93 -0.07 3.59 5.24
N VAL A 94 -0.34 4.07 4.03
CA VAL A 94 0.17 3.44 2.80
C VAL A 94 1.60 3.84 2.47
N HIS A 95 2.04 5.05 2.85
CA HIS A 95 3.37 5.55 2.51
C HIS A 95 4.46 4.91 3.35
N GLN A 96 4.19 4.66 4.64
CA GLN A 96 5.19 4.14 5.57
C GLN A 96 5.76 2.77 5.14
N PRO A 97 4.95 1.73 4.82
CA PRO A 97 5.47 0.44 4.43
C PRO A 97 6.29 0.48 3.13
N VAL A 98 5.91 1.37 2.20
CA VAL A 98 6.62 1.57 0.93
C VAL A 98 8.01 2.15 1.19
N LYS A 99 8.10 3.20 2.02
CA LYS A 99 9.39 3.78 2.43
C LYS A 99 10.27 2.79 3.15
N ASP A 100 9.72 2.05 4.10
CA ASP A 100 10.45 1.06 4.88
C ASP A 100 11.07 0.00 3.95
N LYS A 101 10.30 -0.52 2.99
CA LYS A 101 10.78 -1.50 2.01
C LYS A 101 11.85 -0.94 1.07
N LEU A 102 11.70 0.31 0.62
CA LEU A 102 12.69 0.97 -0.24
C LEU A 102 14.02 1.23 0.49
N ASN A 103 13.94 1.65 1.75
CA ASN A 103 15.10 1.90 2.61
C ASN A 103 15.78 0.61 3.09
N SER A 104 15.09 -0.53 3.04
CA SER A 104 15.59 -1.82 3.54
C SER A 104 16.72 -2.47 2.70
N LYS A 105 17.27 -1.83 1.66
CA LYS A 105 18.49 -2.33 0.98
C LYS A 105 19.75 -1.59 1.47
N GLY A 106 20.28 -2.07 2.59
CA GLY A 106 21.55 -1.64 3.18
C GLY A 106 22.08 -2.49 4.35
N ASN A 107 21.37 -3.51 4.83
CA ASN A 107 21.93 -4.49 5.77
C ASN A 107 21.82 -5.90 5.19
N GLY A 108 22.80 -6.26 4.36
CA GLY A 108 23.33 -7.61 4.44
C GLY A 108 23.99 -7.77 5.81
N GLU A 109 23.70 -8.87 6.50
CA GLU A 109 24.48 -9.46 7.60
C GLU A 109 25.19 -8.52 8.60
N LYS A 110 24.63 -8.37 9.81
CA LYS A 110 25.34 -8.68 11.07
C LYS A 110 24.41 -8.57 12.27
N GLY A 111 24.25 -9.68 12.97
CA GLY A 111 23.50 -9.75 14.22
C GLY A 111 23.61 -11.08 14.95
N THR A 112 24.69 -11.84 14.78
CA THR A 112 25.09 -12.83 15.79
C THR A 112 25.57 -12.07 17.02
N GLY A 113 24.62 -11.57 17.80
CA GLY A 113 24.85 -11.09 19.15
C GLY A 113 24.86 -12.29 20.09
N ASN A 114 26.02 -12.96 20.20
CA ASN A 114 26.33 -13.77 21.37
C ASN A 114 26.18 -12.87 22.60
N ARG A 115 25.18 -13.14 23.46
CA ARG A 115 25.22 -12.69 24.85
C ARG A 115 25.87 -13.81 25.65
N LYS A 116 27.05 -13.46 26.15
CA LYS A 116 27.87 -14.17 27.13
C LYS A 116 27.22 -14.06 28.51
#